data_AF-A0A9X2DNG1-F1
#
_entry.id   AF-A0A9X2DNG1-F1
#
_cell.length_a   1.000
_cell.length_b   1.000
_cell.length_c   1.000
_cell.angle_alpha   90.00
_cell.angle_beta   90.00
_cell.angle_gamma   90.00
#
_symmetry.space_group_name_H-M   'P 1'
#
loop_
_entity.id
_entity.type
_entity.pdbx_description
1 polymer ?
#
loop_
_entity_poly.entity_id
_entity_poly.type
_entity_poly.pdbx_seq_one_letter_code
_entity_poly.pdbx_strand_id
1 'polypeptide(L)'
;MDIKIGQSPFVIQSGLHTQNGQRMSAGEAHQSFKTALNEAIENVNSLQQESAQKTEKLASGEIDDLHDVMITGQKASITLQATVEVRNKVIEAYQEIMRMQV
;
A
#
# COMPACT_ATOMS: atom_id res chain seq x y z
N MET A 1 26.50 -62.62 20.98
CA MET A 1 26.80 -61.86 22.21
C MET A 1 27.87 -60.82 21.86
N ASP A 2 27.81 -59.69 22.55
CA ASP A 2 28.62 -58.46 22.44
C ASP A 2 28.14 -57.34 21.50
N ILE A 3 27.29 -56.55 22.13
CA ILE A 3 26.77 -55.22 21.86
C ILE A 3 27.92 -54.20 21.85
N LYS A 4 27.98 -53.32 20.83
CA LYS A 4 28.75 -52.07 20.87
C LYS A 4 27.80 -50.89 20.68
N ILE A 5 27.54 -50.27 21.83
CA ILE A 5 26.67 -49.15 22.12
C ILE A 5 27.04 -47.95 21.25
N GLY A 6 26.05 -47.36 20.58
CA GLY A 6 26.17 -46.06 19.95
C GLY A 6 26.17 -44.95 21.00
N GLN A 7 27.23 -44.14 21.00
CA GLN A 7 27.23 -42.79 21.57
C GLN A 7 28.17 -41.93 20.72
N SER A 8 27.60 -41.16 19.81
CA SER A 8 28.23 -39.98 19.23
C SER A 8 27.41 -38.75 19.66
N PRO A 9 28.08 -37.65 20.01
CA PRO A 9 27.55 -36.64 20.91
C PRO A 9 26.38 -35.85 20.33
N PHE A 10 25.41 -35.59 21.21
CA PHE A 10 24.28 -34.69 21.01
C PHE A 10 24.80 -33.29 20.62
N VAL A 11 24.71 -32.97 19.34
CA VAL A 11 24.86 -31.61 18.83
C VAL A 11 23.58 -30.84 19.12
N ILE A 12 23.68 -29.73 19.86
CA ILE A 12 22.57 -28.81 20.06
C ILE A 12 22.29 -28.12 18.72
N GLN A 13 21.25 -28.58 18.02
CA GLN A 13 20.67 -27.88 16.88
C GLN A 13 20.02 -26.59 17.41
N SER A 14 20.76 -25.50 17.34
CA SER A 14 20.25 -24.14 17.53
C SER A 14 19.28 -23.79 16.41
N GLY A 15 18.02 -24.16 16.56
CA GLY A 15 16.92 -23.74 15.69
C GLY A 15 16.46 -22.32 16.03
N LEU A 16 17.25 -21.29 15.68
CA LEU A 16 16.68 -19.96 15.46
C LEU A 16 16.00 -19.98 14.09
N HIS A 17 14.73 -20.39 14.06
CA HIS A 17 13.84 -20.08 12.94
C HIS A 17 13.53 -18.58 13.01
N THR A 18 14.48 -17.76 12.56
CA THR A 18 14.18 -16.40 12.14
C THR A 18 13.42 -16.51 10.82
N GLN A 19 12.12 -16.21 10.86
CA GLN A 19 11.34 -16.00 9.65
C GLN A 19 12.06 -14.93 8.84
N ASN A 20 12.46 -15.35 7.64
CA ASN A 20 13.10 -14.55 6.62
C ASN A 20 12.13 -13.44 6.18
N GLY A 21 12.17 -12.30 6.87
CA GLY A 21 11.63 -11.04 6.36
C GLY A 21 12.46 -10.67 5.13
N GLN A 22 11.92 -10.94 3.95
CA GLN A 22 12.54 -10.61 2.67
C GLN A 22 12.87 -9.12 2.67
N ARG A 23 14.15 -8.79 2.85
CA ARG A 23 14.67 -7.44 2.66
C ARG A 23 14.62 -7.17 1.17
N MET A 24 13.51 -6.61 0.69
CA MET A 24 13.39 -6.12 -0.68
C MET A 24 14.58 -5.20 -0.97
N SER A 25 15.32 -5.50 -2.04
CA SER A 25 16.39 -4.62 -2.49
C SER A 25 15.80 -3.27 -2.91
N ALA A 26 16.58 -2.19 -2.78
CA ALA A 26 16.17 -0.85 -3.22
C ALA A 26 15.70 -0.85 -4.70
N GLY A 27 16.27 -1.72 -5.54
CA GLY A 27 15.85 -1.91 -6.94
C GLY A 27 14.47 -2.59 -7.09
N GLU A 28 14.14 -3.56 -6.22
CA GLU A 28 12.84 -4.24 -6.21
C GLU A 28 11.74 -3.32 -5.65
N ALA A 29 12.06 -2.53 -4.62
CA ALA A 29 11.18 -1.49 -4.10
C ALA A 29 10.89 -0.40 -5.15
N HIS A 30 11.89 0.00 -5.93
CA HIS A 30 11.71 0.96 -7.04
C HIS A 30 10.81 0.41 -8.16
N GLN A 31 10.97 -0.86 -8.51
CA GLN A 31 10.12 -1.49 -9.53
C GLN A 31 8.68 -1.67 -9.05
N SER A 32 8.48 -2.10 -7.80
CA SER A 32 7.15 -2.19 -7.17
C SER A 32 6.47 -0.82 -7.09
N PHE A 33 7.20 0.24 -6.75
CA PHE A 33 6.69 1.60 -6.75
C PHE A 33 6.25 2.09 -8.14
N LYS A 34 7.04 1.83 -9.19
CA LYS A 34 6.64 2.19 -10.57
C LYS A 34 5.36 1.48 -11.00
N THR A 35 5.22 0.20 -10.67
CA THR A 35 4.02 -0.57 -10.99
C THR A 35 2.80 0.02 -10.26
N ALA A 36 2.91 0.26 -8.95
CA ALA A 36 1.83 0.87 -8.17
C ALA A 36 1.46 2.28 -8.65
N LEU A 37 2.45 3.07 -9.09
CA LEU A 37 2.22 4.40 -9.66
C LEU A 37 1.47 4.33 -11.00
N ASN A 38 1.85 3.41 -11.88
CA ASN A 38 1.15 3.22 -13.15
C ASN A 38 -0.30 2.77 -12.92
N GLU A 39 -0.52 1.80 -12.04
CA GLU A 39 -1.87 1.34 -11.69
C GLU A 39 -2.72 2.48 -11.09
N ALA A 40 -2.13 3.34 -10.25
CA ALA A 40 -2.82 4.49 -9.70
C ALA A 40 -3.21 5.50 -10.79
N ILE A 41 -2.34 5.76 -11.78
CA ILE A 41 -2.64 6.66 -12.91
C ILE A 41 -3.76 6.09 -13.78
N GLU A 42 -3.73 4.79 -14.08
CA GLU A 42 -4.79 4.12 -14.84
C GLU A 42 -6.12 4.16 -14.10
N ASN A 43 -6.10 3.94 -12.78
CA ASN A 43 -7.29 3.99 -11.95
C ASN A 43 -7.90 5.41 -11.90
N VAL A 44 -7.06 6.44 -11.79
CA VAL A 44 -7.51 7.85 -11.88
C VAL A 44 -8.14 8.15 -13.24
N ASN A 45 -7.58 7.63 -14.35
CA ASN A 45 -8.16 7.82 -15.68
C ASN A 45 -9.56 7.17 -15.77
N SER A 46 -9.70 5.94 -15.26
CA SER A 46 -10.98 5.22 -15.21
C SER A 46 -12.02 5.96 -14.37
N LEU A 47 -11.65 6.44 -13.18
CA LEU A 47 -12.51 7.23 -12.31
C LEU A 47 -12.95 8.55 -12.96
N GLN A 48 -12.07 9.17 -13.75
CA GLN A 48 -12.40 10.39 -14.50
C GLN A 48 -13.46 10.14 -15.57
N GLN A 49 -13.34 9.04 -16.32
CA GLN A 49 -14.35 8.61 -17.29
C GLN A 49 -15.69 8.28 -16.62
N GLU A 50 -15.67 7.54 -15.52
CA GLU A 50 -16.88 7.21 -14.77
C GLU A 50 -17.54 8.46 -14.21
N SER A 51 -16.75 9.41 -13.68
CA SER A 51 -17.23 10.71 -13.22
C SER A 51 -17.89 11.50 -14.36
N ALA A 52 -17.29 11.53 -15.55
CA ALA A 52 -17.86 12.23 -16.70
C ALA A 52 -19.24 11.65 -17.08
N GLN A 53 -19.36 10.32 -17.10
CA GLN A 53 -20.65 9.65 -17.35
C GLN A 53 -21.68 9.92 -16.25
N LYS A 54 -21.26 9.97 -14.98
CA LYS A 54 -22.17 10.30 -13.88
C LYS A 54 -22.59 11.76 -13.90
N THR A 55 -21.70 12.69 -14.29
CA THR A 55 -22.03 14.11 -14.47
C THR A 55 -23.04 14.31 -15.59
N GLU A 56 -22.92 13.55 -16.69
CA GLU A 56 -23.91 13.56 -17.77
C GLU A 56 -25.31 13.11 -17.29
N LYS A 57 -25.36 12.05 -16.47
CA LYS A 57 -26.60 11.58 -15.81
C LYS A 57 -27.13 12.53 -14.73
N LEU A 58 -26.24 13.27 -14.07
CA LEU A 58 -26.61 14.30 -13.10
C LEU A 58 -27.30 15.49 -13.81
N ALA A 59 -26.75 15.91 -14.95
CA ALA A 59 -27.29 16.99 -15.76
C ALA A 59 -28.66 16.64 -16.36
N SER A 60 -29.02 15.36 -16.48
CA SER A 60 -30.37 14.92 -16.84
C SER A 60 -31.40 15.02 -15.70
N GLY A 61 -31.02 15.48 -14.51
CA GLY A 61 -31.94 15.89 -13.44
C GLY A 61 -32.43 14.77 -12.51
N GLU A 62 -31.61 13.74 -12.28
CA GLU A 62 -32.01 12.49 -11.60
C GLU A 62 -31.87 12.48 -10.07
N ILE A 63 -31.55 13.58 -9.38
CA ILE A 63 -31.35 13.58 -7.92
C ILE A 63 -32.02 14.74 -7.18
N ASP A 64 -32.84 14.36 -6.19
CA ASP A 64 -33.74 15.19 -5.37
C ASP A 64 -33.33 15.12 -3.88
N ASP A 65 -32.04 15.28 -3.54
CA ASP A 65 -31.62 15.06 -2.15
C ASP A 65 -30.48 16.01 -1.69
N LEU A 66 -30.87 17.22 -1.30
CA LEU A 66 -29.98 18.22 -0.69
C LEU A 66 -29.18 17.69 0.52
N HIS A 67 -29.71 16.69 1.23
CA HIS A 67 -29.02 16.03 2.35
C HIS A 67 -27.78 15.27 1.90
N ASP A 68 -27.82 14.62 0.74
CA ASP A 68 -26.71 13.84 0.22
C ASP A 68 -25.55 14.75 -0.24
N VAL A 69 -25.87 15.94 -0.76
CA VAL A 69 -24.87 16.97 -1.11
C VAL A 69 -24.10 17.45 0.12
N MET A 70 -24.80 17.70 1.24
CA MET A 70 -24.14 18.12 2.49
C MET A 70 -23.25 17.03 3.08
N ILE A 71 -23.73 15.78 3.11
CA ILE A 71 -22.95 14.64 3.60
C ILE A 71 -21.74 14.39 2.70
N THR A 72 -21.92 14.45 1.38
CA THR A 72 -20.84 14.32 0.41
C THR A 72 -19.81 15.43 0.57
N GLY A 73 -20.24 16.68 0.80
CA GLY A 73 -19.33 17.80 1.07
C GLY A 73 -18.50 17.60 2.33
N GLN A 74 -19.11 17.14 3.43
CA GLN A 74 -18.38 16.81 4.66
C GLN A 74 -17.38 15.66 4.45
N LYS A 75 -17.80 14.61 3.74
CA LYS A 75 -16.96 13.46 3.41
C LYS A 75 -15.76 13.87 2.55
N ALA A 76 -15.97 14.69 1.53
CA ALA A 76 -14.92 15.22 0.67
C ALA A 76 -13.88 16.03 1.45
N SER A 77 -14.32 16.87 2.40
CA SER A 77 -13.42 17.64 3.26
C SER A 77 -12.53 16.74 4.12
N ILE A 78 -13.11 15.72 4.77
CA ILE A 78 -12.35 14.76 5.60
C ILE A 78 -11.38 13.93 4.74
N THR A 79 -11.83 13.47 3.57
CA THR A 79 -10.99 12.72 2.64
C THR A 79 -9.82 13.55 2.15
N LEU A 80 -10.04 14.82 1.81
CA LEU A 80 -8.97 15.73 1.39
C LEU A 80 -7.90 15.89 2.48
N GLN A 81 -8.33 16.07 3.73
CA GLN A 81 -7.42 16.16 4.87
C GLN A 81 -6.59 14.87 5.03
N ALA A 82 -7.23 13.70 4.94
CA ALA A 82 -6.54 12.42 4.99
C ALA A 82 -5.53 12.26 3.84
N THR A 83 -5.87 12.69 2.63
CA THR A 83 -4.96 12.66 1.48
C THR A 83 -3.72 13.52 1.70
N VAL A 84 -3.85 14.70 2.32
CA VAL A 84 -2.71 15.56 2.65
C VAL A 84 -1.78 14.87 3.64
N GLU A 85 -2.32 14.23 4.69
CA GLU A 85 -1.52 13.50 5.67
C GLU A 85 -0.78 12.31 5.04
N VAL A 86 -1.46 11.55 4.17
CA VAL A 86 -0.83 10.46 3.41
C VAL A 86 0.29 11.00 2.51
N ARG A 87 0.06 12.11 1.80
CA ARG A 87 1.10 12.75 0.95
C ARG A 87 2.32 13.11 1.78
N ASN A 88 2.13 13.71 2.95
CA ASN A 88 3.21 14.09 3.84
C ASN A 88 4.01 12.87 4.31
N LYS A 89 3.33 11.80 4.73
CA LYS A 89 3.98 10.54 5.14
C LYS A 89 4.75 9.85 4.02
N VAL A 90 4.24 9.91 2.79
CA VAL A 90 4.94 9.36 1.61
C VAL A 90 6.21 10.16 1.30
N ILE A 91 6.18 11.49 1.41
CA ILE A 91 7.36 12.34 1.23
C ILE A 91 8.41 12.04 2.31
N GLU A 92 7.99 11.91 3.58
CA GLU A 92 8.88 11.52 4.68
C GLU A 92 9.52 10.15 4.45
N ALA A 93 8.73 9.15 4.07
CA ALA A 93 9.23 7.81 3.79
C ALA A 93 10.23 7.79 2.62
N TYR A 94 10.00 8.60 1.58
CA TYR A 94 10.94 8.75 0.47
C TYR A 94 12.26 9.40 0.90
N GLN A 95 12.20 10.45 1.72
CA GLN A 95 13.39 11.11 2.29
C GLN A 95 14.19 10.15 3.18
N GLU A 96 13.52 9.33 3.98
CA GLU A 96 14.17 8.35 4.85
C GLU A 96 14.91 7.28 4.05
N ILE A 97 14.29 6.74 2.99
CA ILE A 97 14.93 5.77 2.10
C ILE A 97 16.19 6.36 1.43
N MET A 98 16.16 7.63 1.02
CA MET A 98 17.36 8.31 0.48
C MET A 98 18.47 8.43 1.52
N ARG A 99 18.12 8.75 2.77
CA ARG A 99 19.09 8.89 3.87
C ARG A 99 19.72 7.57 4.28
N MET A 100 19.02 6.45 4.11
CA MET A 100 19.57 5.11 4.36
C MET A 100 20.54 4.61 3.27
N GLN A 101 20.55 5.24 2.08
CA GLN A 101 21.34 4.80 0.92
C GLN A 101 22.66 5.57 0.72
N VAL A 102 22.94 6.60 1.53
CA VAL A 102 24.20 7.38 1.47
C VAL A 102 25.21 6.94 2.51
#